data_AF-A0A353VVQ1-F1
#
_entry.id   AF-A0A353VVQ1-F1
#
_cell.length_a   1.000
_cell.length_b   1.000
_cell.length_c   1.000
_cell.angle_alpha   90.00
_cell.angle_beta   90.00
_cell.angle_gamma   90.00
#
_symmetry.space_group_name_H-M   'P 1'
#
loop_
_entity.id
_entity.type
_entity.pdbx_description
1 polymer ?
#
loop_
_entity_poly.entity_id
_entity_poly.type
_entity_poly.pdbx_seq_one_letter_code
_entity_poly.pdbx_strand_id
1 'polypeptide(L)' 'MDKSYDPKSIEVDWYNRWEKNNYFSPNGKGTSYCIMLPPPNVTGSLHLGHAFQQPLMDILIRYHRMSGND' A
#
# COMPACT_ATOMS: atom_id res chain seq x y z
N MET A 1 5.43 3.10 -26.41
CA MET A 1 5.85 3.61 -25.09
C MET A 1 6.34 5.03 -25.28
N ASP A 2 5.89 5.96 -24.45
CA ASP A 2 6.53 7.26 -24.35
C ASP A 2 8.01 7.09 -24.02
N LYS A 3 8.85 7.98 -24.58
CA LYS A 3 10.31 7.90 -24.38
C LYS A 3 10.76 8.40 -23.00
N SER A 4 9.88 9.07 -22.26
CA SER A 4 10.17 9.64 -20.95
C SER A 4 9.28 9.00 -19.89
N TYR A 5 9.88 8.68 -18.74
CA TYR A 5 9.17 8.19 -17.56
C TYR A 5 8.58 9.38 -16.79
N ASP A 6 7.24 9.42 -16.68
CA ASP A 6 6.53 10.38 -15.84
C ASP A 6 5.89 9.66 -14.65
N PRO A 7 6.55 9.63 -13.47
CA PRO A 7 6.01 8.92 -12.31
C PRO A 7 4.68 9.51 -11.84
N LYS A 8 4.48 10.82 -12.00
CA LYS A 8 3.31 11.49 -11.44
C LYS A 8 2.02 11.03 -12.09
N SER A 9 1.97 10.96 -13.42
CA SER A 9 0.79 10.45 -14.13
C SER A 9 0.57 8.96 -13.85
N ILE A 10 1.65 8.17 -13.89
CA ILE A 10 1.60 6.72 -13.65
C ILE A 10 1.06 6.41 -12.24
N GLU A 11 1.56 7.07 -11.20
CA GLU A 11 1.14 6.87 -9.82
C GLU A 11 -0.34 7.20 -9.61
N VAL A 12 -0.81 8.32 -10.18
CA VAL A 12 -2.21 8.74 -10.09
C VAL A 12 -3.14 7.73 -10.76
N ASP A 13 -2.80 7.28 -11.97
CA ASP A 13 -3.62 6.33 -12.72
C ASP A 13 -3.74 4.98 -12.00
N TRP A 14 -2.64 4.46 -11.46
CA TRP A 14 -2.63 3.21 -10.71
C TRP A 14 -3.40 3.30 -9.40
N TYR A 15 -3.22 4.38 -8.63
CA TYR A 15 -3.92 4.56 -7.37
C TYR A 15 -5.44 4.59 -7.58
N ASN A 16 -5.90 5.40 -8.54
CA ASN A 16 -7.32 5.49 -8.92
C ASN A 16 -7.88 4.12 -9.36
N ARG A 17 -7.09 3.36 -10.11
CA ARG A 17 -7.48 2.00 -10.53
C ARG A 17 -7.62 1.07 -9.32
N TRP A 18 -6.68 1.07 -8.39
CA TRP A 18 -6.71 0.20 -7.21
C TRP A 18 -7.88 0.54 -6.29
N GLU A 19 -8.16 1.83 -6.06
CA GLU A 19 -9.34 2.26 -5.29
C GLU A 19 -10.65 1.83 -5.97
N LYS A 20 -10.80 2.12 -7.26
CA LYS A 20 -12.03 1.78 -8.02
C LYS A 20 -12.33 0.29 -8.02
N ASN A 21 -11.30 -0.55 -8.01
CA ASN A 21 -11.45 -2.01 -7.98
C ASN A 21 -11.40 -2.59 -6.56
N ASN A 22 -11.36 -1.75 -5.52
CA ASN A 22 -11.35 -2.15 -4.12
C ASN A 22 -10.17 -3.09 -3.74
N TYR A 23 -9.01 -2.93 -4.36
CA TYR A 23 -7.86 -3.83 -4.16
C TYR A 23 -7.19 -3.70 -2.78
N PHE A 24 -7.50 -2.63 -2.04
CA PHE A 24 -7.00 -2.44 -0.69
C PHE A 24 -7.82 -3.19 0.37
N SER A 25 -9.04 -3.60 0.03
CA SER A 25 -9.88 -4.36 0.96
C SER A 25 -9.45 -5.83 1.04
N PRO A 26 -9.64 -6.48 2.20
CA PRO A 26 -9.53 -7.93 2.29
C PRO A 26 -10.56 -8.60 1.38
N ASN A 27 -10.19 -9.75 0.81
CA ASN A 27 -11.03 -10.52 -0.10
C ASN A 27 -11.86 -11.60 0.61
N GLY A 28 -11.59 -11.85 1.91
CA GLY A 28 -12.30 -12.80 2.77
C GLY A 28 -11.90 -14.26 2.58
N LYS A 29 -10.81 -14.55 1.86
CA LYS A 29 -10.36 -15.91 1.51
C LYS A 29 -8.88 -16.10 1.81
N GLY A 30 -8.56 -17.15 2.54
CA GLY A 30 -7.19 -17.50 2.92
C GLY A 30 -6.94 -17.29 4.40
N THR A 31 -5.68 -17.43 4.80
CA THR A 31 -5.27 -17.22 6.19
C THR A 31 -5.08 -15.73 6.44
N SER A 32 -5.69 -15.19 7.50
CA SER A 32 -5.56 -13.78 7.83
C SER A 32 -4.11 -13.39 8.13
N TYR A 33 -3.64 -12.31 7.50
CA TYR A 33 -2.35 -11.69 7.77
C TYR A 33 -2.55 -10.21 8.12
N CYS A 34 -2.14 -9.82 9.32
CA CYS A 34 -2.35 -8.47 9.83
C CYS A 34 -1.07 -7.93 10.47
N ILE A 35 -0.73 -6.69 10.14
CA ILE A 35 0.30 -5.90 10.83
C ILE A 35 -0.43 -4.88 11.69
N MET A 36 -0.35 -5.04 13.00
CA MET A 36 -0.98 -4.11 13.95
C MET A 36 -0.17 -2.81 14.02
N LEU A 37 -0.81 -1.70 13.65
CA LEU A 37 -0.27 -0.37 13.89
C LEU A 37 -0.80 0.15 15.23
N PRO A 38 0.07 0.72 16.09
CA PRO A 38 -0.41 1.44 17.25
C PRO A 38 -1.26 2.65 16.79
N PRO A 39 -2.21 3.12 17.62
CA PRO A 39 -3.01 4.29 17.29
C PRO A 39 -2.11 5.46 16.87
N PRO A 40 -2.44 6.19 15.79
CA PRO A 40 -1.58 7.25 15.29
C PRO A 40 -1.52 8.39 16.30
N ASN A 41 -0.32 8.72 16.76
CA ASN A 41 -0.07 9.97 17.48
C ASN A 41 0.16 11.07 16.43
N VAL A 42 -0.88 11.82 16.08
CA VAL A 42 -0.78 12.92 15.11
C VAL A 42 -0.15 14.13 15.79
N THR A 43 1.18 14.22 15.78
CA THR A 43 1.94 15.30 16.44
C THR A 43 2.64 16.24 15.46
N GLY A 44 2.50 16.06 14.15
CA GLY A 44 3.15 16.91 13.15
C GLY A 44 3.07 16.38 11.71
N SER A 45 4.02 16.81 10.87
CA SER A 45 4.12 16.40 9.47
C SER A 45 4.87 15.06 9.29
N LEU A 46 4.60 14.38 8.18
CA LEU A 46 5.33 13.16 7.80
C LEU A 46 6.81 13.49 7.52
N HIS A 47 7.70 12.77 8.19
CA HIS A 47 9.14 12.76 7.94
C HIS A 47 9.63 11.44 7.31
N LEU A 48 10.90 11.39 6.88
CA LEU A 48 11.53 10.24 6.22
C LEU A 48 11.39 8.91 6.98
N GLY A 49 11.36 8.92 8.31
CA GLY A 49 11.04 7.72 9.10
C GLY A 49 9.70 7.06 8.72
N HIS A 50 8.65 7.84 8.45
CA HIS A 50 7.38 7.32 7.95
C HIS A 50 7.53 6.77 6.52
N ALA A 51 8.26 7.49 5.67
CA ALA A 51 8.55 7.09 4.30
C ALA A 51 9.40 5.82 4.22
N PHE A 52 10.03 5.39 5.31
CA PHE A 52 10.72 4.10 5.41
C PHE A 52 9.80 3.01 5.99
N GLN A 53 9.16 3.27 7.13
CA GLN A 53 8.38 2.25 7.84
C GLN A 53 7.09 1.86 7.08
N GLN A 54 6.35 2.83 6.54
CA GLN A 54 5.07 2.56 5.87
C GLN A 54 5.25 1.73 4.60
N PRO A 55 6.21 2.02 3.69
CA PRO A 55 6.43 1.16 2.53
C PRO A 55 6.89 -0.25 2.89
N LEU A 56 7.69 -0.43 3.94
CA LEU A 56 8.08 -1.77 4.38
C LEU A 56 6.85 -2.61 4.77
N MET A 57 5.92 -2.02 5.51
CA MET A 57 4.68 -2.71 5.89
C MET A 57 3.77 -2.96 4.68
N ASP A 58 3.65 -2.01 3.76
CA ASP A 58 2.88 -2.18 2.51
C ASP A 58 3.44 -3.30 1.63
N ILE A 59 4.78 -3.42 1.52
CA ILE A 59 5.45 -4.51 0.80
C ILE A 59 5.08 -5.87 1.43
N LEU A 60 5.12 -5.99 2.75
CA LEU A 60 4.77 -7.23 3.44
C LEU A 60 3.32 -7.61 3.21
N ILE A 61 2.38 -6.66 3.31
CA ILE A 61 0.95 -6.90 3.02
C ILE A 61 0.76 -7.40 1.59
N ARG A 62 1.38 -6.74 0.60
CA ARG A 62 1.30 -7.15 -0.81
C ARG A 62 1.90 -8.54 -1.04
N TYR A 63 3.06 -8.81 -0.45
CA TYR A 63 3.73 -10.10 -0.56
C TYR A 63 2.86 -11.24 -0.02
N HIS A 64 2.29 -11.07 1.18
CA HIS A 64 1.44 -12.08 1.80
C HIS A 64 0.13 -12.28 1.02
N ARG A 65 -0.47 -11.20 0.50
CA ARG A 65 -1.66 -11.29 -0.37
C ARG A 65 -1.37 -12.04 -1.66
N MET A 66 -0.23 -11.78 -2.30
CA MET A 66 0.22 -12.52 -3.48
C MET A 66 0.55 -13.99 -3.18
N SER A 67 0.84 -14.32 -1.92
CA SER A 67 1.10 -15.69 -1.46
C SER A 67 -0.17 -16.45 -1.04
N GLY A 68 -1.36 -15.84 -1.17
CA GLY A 68 -2.65 -16.47 -0.85
C GLY A 68 -3.17 -16.24 0.56
N ASN A 69 -2.51 -15.38 1.35
CA ASN A 69 -3.06 -14.90 2.62
C ASN A 69 -4.05 -13.74 2.37
N ASP A 70 -4.90 -13.44 3.36
CA ASP A 70 -5.88 -12.34 3.31
C ASP A 70 -5.53 -11.19 4.26
#